data_AF-A0A959PWB1-F1
#
_entry.id   AF-A0A959PWB1-F1
#
_cell.length_a   1.000
_cell.length_b   1.000
_cell.length_c   1.000
_cell.angle_alpha   90.00
_cell.angle_beta   90.00
_cell.angle_gamma   90.00
#
_symmetry.space_group_name_H-M   'P 1'
#
loop_
_entity.id
_entity.type
_entity.pdbx_description
1 polymer ?
#
loop_
_entity_poly.entity_id
_entity_poly.type
_entity_poly.pdbx_seq_one_letter_code
_entity_poly.pdbx_strand_id
1 'polypeptide(L)'
;MIKSITPVLTFAAIIIGLITSCESQPTTINESESTAVAYNEKEGLAIVSQNCISCHAPVDNAEKPVAPSLKDIKAAYYSADIEKEAFISSVAAFLANPNPEKSQMPVAVEAFGIMPNLGMSENQYKSVAAYLYQSNIDDPAWYETVFLKEKAALEASMDTAAVDYLEKGMQLALATKAVLGKNLLNAIQTKGTAEALSFCNTRAEVLTDSMATQLGAKIKRVSDKNRNPDNAANAMELAYINEAKAAIASSGKAKPQIHELGDKMIGYYPIMTNNMCLQCHGNTTQNIDPVTKEKIATLYPADKATGYGENELRGIWVVEMEN
;
A
#
# COMPACT_ATOMS: atom_id res chain seq x y z
N MET A 1 -59.69 -66.27 55.78
CA MET A 1 -61.15 -66.22 55.56
C MET A 1 -61.49 -64.88 54.91
N ILE A 2 -61.85 -64.93 53.62
CA ILE A 2 -63.15 -64.47 53.08
C ILE A 2 -63.32 -62.94 53.20
N LYS A 3 -63.03 -62.22 52.11
CA LYS A 3 -63.96 -61.46 51.24
C LYS A 3 -64.72 -60.37 52.02
N SER A 4 -64.73 -59.13 51.53
CA SER A 4 -65.76 -58.58 50.61
C SER A 4 -66.01 -57.12 51.08
N ILE A 5 -66.40 -56.08 50.35
CA ILE A 5 -66.97 -55.91 49.01
C ILE A 5 -67.14 -54.38 48.75
N THR A 6 -66.81 -53.93 47.53
CA THR A 6 -67.45 -52.85 46.70
C THR A 6 -67.50 -51.37 47.13
N PRO A 7 -67.90 -50.41 46.23
CA PRO A 7 -67.67 -50.31 44.77
C PRO A 7 -67.29 -48.89 44.26
N VAL A 8 -66.63 -48.88 43.09
CA VAL A 8 -66.82 -48.08 41.84
C VAL A 8 -67.45 -46.67 41.93
N LEU A 9 -66.74 -45.65 41.42
CA LEU A 9 -67.29 -44.68 40.47
C LEU A 9 -66.19 -43.99 39.62
N THR A 10 -66.39 -44.03 38.31
CA THR A 10 -65.62 -43.47 37.20
C THR A 10 -65.78 -41.95 37.07
N PHE A 11 -64.69 -41.22 36.74
CA PHE A 11 -64.78 -40.00 35.93
C PHE A 11 -63.45 -39.75 35.18
N ALA A 12 -63.53 -39.69 33.85
CA ALA A 12 -62.43 -39.42 32.95
C ALA A 12 -62.11 -37.92 32.93
N ALA A 13 -60.82 -37.58 33.03
CA ALA A 13 -60.32 -36.20 33.03
C ALA A 13 -60.09 -35.71 31.59
N ILE A 14 -60.83 -34.67 31.20
CA ILE A 14 -60.61 -33.87 30.00
C ILE A 14 -59.66 -32.73 30.41
N ILE A 15 -58.45 -32.72 29.84
CA ILE A 15 -57.44 -31.68 30.07
C ILE A 15 -57.71 -30.51 29.12
N ILE A 16 -58.04 -29.35 29.70
CA ILE A 16 -58.21 -28.05 29.06
C ILE A 16 -56.83 -27.45 28.81
N GLY A 17 -56.45 -27.32 27.53
CA GLY A 17 -55.27 -26.57 27.09
C GLY A 17 -55.63 -25.11 26.80
N LEU A 18 -55.05 -24.20 27.56
CA LEU A 18 -55.16 -22.75 27.40
C LEU A 18 -54.50 -22.29 26.09
N ILE A 19 -55.31 -21.70 25.22
CA ILE A 19 -54.91 -20.99 23.99
C ILE A 19 -54.60 -19.54 24.36
N THR A 20 -53.32 -19.19 24.42
CA THR A 20 -52.84 -17.80 24.44
C THR A 20 -52.71 -17.29 23.00
N SER A 21 -53.56 -16.32 22.68
CA SER A 21 -53.56 -15.52 21.45
C SER A 21 -52.33 -14.59 21.44
N CYS A 22 -51.44 -14.74 20.45
CA CYS A 22 -50.45 -13.72 20.11
C CYS A 22 -50.75 -13.20 18.70
N GLU A 23 -51.12 -11.93 18.67
CA GLU A 23 -51.43 -11.12 17.51
C GLU A 23 -50.15 -10.86 16.72
N SER A 24 -50.12 -11.24 15.44
CA SER A 24 -48.98 -11.03 14.56
C SER A 24 -48.89 -9.55 14.17
N GLN A 25 -47.99 -8.81 14.83
CA GLN A 25 -47.55 -7.51 14.32
C GLN A 25 -46.77 -7.72 13.02
N PRO A 26 -46.94 -6.84 12.01
CA PRO A 26 -46.13 -6.88 10.81
C PRO A 26 -44.70 -6.53 11.22
N THR A 27 -43.81 -7.49 11.01
CA THR A 27 -42.37 -7.32 11.09
C THR A 27 -42.00 -6.19 10.14
N THR A 28 -41.69 -5.02 10.70
CA THR A 28 -40.86 -4.05 10.01
C THR A 28 -39.54 -4.76 9.74
N ILE A 29 -39.35 -5.14 8.48
CA ILE A 29 -38.06 -5.46 7.90
C ILE A 29 -37.21 -4.22 8.15
N ASN A 30 -36.46 -4.25 9.25
CA ASN A 30 -35.37 -3.34 9.49
C ASN A 30 -34.40 -3.62 8.35
N GLU A 31 -34.26 -2.65 7.44
CA GLU A 31 -33.22 -2.63 6.42
C GLU A 31 -31.93 -3.09 7.10
N SER A 32 -31.45 -4.24 6.63
CA SER A 32 -30.24 -4.86 7.12
C SER A 32 -29.13 -3.81 7.14
N GLU A 33 -28.49 -3.71 8.31
CA GLU A 33 -27.20 -3.08 8.53
C GLU A 33 -26.32 -3.17 7.28
N SER A 34 -26.16 -2.05 6.60
CA SER A 34 -25.12 -1.82 5.61
C SER A 34 -23.78 -2.08 6.30
N THR A 35 -23.14 -3.21 5.97
CA THR A 35 -21.74 -3.48 6.32
C THR A 35 -20.89 -2.28 5.89
N ALA A 36 -20.37 -1.53 6.84
CA ALA A 36 -19.58 -0.33 6.56
C ALA A 36 -18.44 -0.67 5.60
N VAL A 37 -18.44 -0.04 4.43
CA VAL A 37 -17.46 -0.27 3.37
C VAL A 37 -16.08 0.19 3.87
N ALA A 38 -15.13 -0.75 4.00
CA ALA A 38 -13.79 -0.52 4.57
C ALA A 38 -12.80 0.15 3.58
N TYR A 39 -13.29 1.01 2.69
CA TYR A 39 -12.47 1.74 1.71
C TYR A 39 -13.09 3.10 1.37
N ASN A 40 -12.27 4.04 0.88
CA ASN A 40 -12.65 5.41 0.57
C ASN A 40 -12.16 5.81 -0.83
N GLU A 41 -13.07 6.15 -1.73
CA GLU A 41 -12.76 6.47 -3.13
C GLU A 41 -11.95 7.77 -3.28
N LYS A 42 -12.14 8.76 -2.40
CA LYS A 42 -11.31 9.99 -2.36
C LYS A 42 -9.88 9.69 -1.92
N GLU A 43 -9.73 8.77 -0.96
CA GLU A 43 -8.41 8.28 -0.55
C GLU A 43 -7.75 7.51 -1.71
N GLY A 44 -8.53 6.70 -2.44
CA GLY A 44 -8.07 6.02 -3.65
C GLY A 44 -7.54 6.97 -4.72
N LEU A 45 -8.29 8.04 -5.02
CA LEU A 45 -7.84 9.13 -5.91
C LEU A 45 -6.53 9.77 -5.41
N ALA A 46 -6.45 10.07 -4.11
CA ALA A 46 -5.25 10.65 -3.50
C ALA A 46 -4.03 9.76 -3.76
N ILE A 47 -4.16 8.46 -3.45
CA ILE A 47 -3.08 7.50 -3.60
C ILE A 47 -2.70 7.33 -5.07
N VAL A 48 -3.68 7.15 -5.98
CA VAL A 48 -3.40 6.97 -7.41
C VAL A 48 -2.67 8.18 -7.98
N SER A 49 -3.14 9.39 -7.67
CA SER A 49 -2.59 10.64 -8.19
C SER A 49 -1.18 10.96 -7.69
N GLN A 50 -0.80 10.48 -6.50
CA GLN A 50 0.50 10.78 -5.91
C GLN A 50 1.52 9.67 -6.13
N ASN A 51 1.07 8.42 -6.19
CA ASN A 51 1.96 7.25 -6.09
C ASN A 51 1.94 6.34 -7.30
N CYS A 52 0.85 6.33 -8.07
CA CYS A 52 0.69 5.37 -9.18
C CYS A 52 1.03 6.00 -10.53
N ILE A 53 0.57 7.24 -10.79
CA ILE A 53 0.69 7.87 -12.12
C ILE A 53 2.13 8.18 -12.55
N SER A 54 3.10 8.16 -11.63
CA SER A 54 4.51 8.35 -11.98
C SER A 54 5.05 7.26 -12.90
N CYS A 55 4.54 6.04 -12.73
CA CYS A 55 4.94 4.84 -13.46
C CYS A 55 3.82 4.34 -14.39
N HIS A 56 2.56 4.41 -13.94
CA HIS A 56 1.39 3.97 -14.68
C HIS A 56 0.73 5.15 -15.37
N ALA A 57 1.08 5.37 -16.64
CA ALA A 57 0.48 6.45 -17.40
C ALA A 57 -1.06 6.29 -17.44
N PRO A 58 -1.83 7.38 -17.35
CA PRO A 58 -3.30 7.32 -17.43
C PRO A 58 -3.81 6.81 -18.77
N VAL A 59 -3.02 6.98 -19.84
CA VAL A 59 -3.36 6.66 -21.23
C VAL A 59 -2.17 6.01 -21.95
N ASP A 60 -2.45 5.31 -23.06
CA ASP A 60 -1.52 4.41 -23.77
C ASP A 60 -0.51 5.13 -24.68
N ASN A 61 0.03 6.29 -24.28
CA ASN A 61 0.84 7.15 -25.17
C ASN A 61 2.25 7.49 -24.68
N ALA A 62 2.73 6.84 -23.61
CA ALA A 62 4.09 7.06 -23.15
C ALA A 62 5.11 6.50 -24.16
N GLU A 63 5.99 7.33 -24.73
CA GLU A 63 7.04 6.91 -25.68
C GLU A 63 7.97 5.82 -25.10
N LYS A 64 8.13 5.80 -23.76
CA LYS A 64 8.91 4.80 -23.01
C LYS A 64 8.19 4.48 -21.70
N PRO A 65 7.20 3.58 -21.70
CA PRO A 65 6.44 3.26 -20.50
C PRO A 65 7.34 2.52 -19.50
N VAL A 66 7.26 2.92 -18.23
CA VAL A 66 7.97 2.25 -17.12
C VAL A 66 7.15 1.07 -16.59
N ALA A 67 5.84 1.12 -16.75
CA ALA A 67 4.86 0.10 -16.38
C ALA A 67 3.63 0.19 -17.31
N PRO A 68 2.70 -0.78 -17.28
CA PRO A 68 1.44 -0.72 -18.05
C PRO A 68 0.62 0.52 -17.70
N SER A 69 -0.24 0.98 -18.61
CA SER A 69 -1.14 2.10 -18.32
C SER A 69 -2.19 1.71 -17.28
N LEU A 70 -2.79 2.70 -16.61
CA LEU A 70 -3.93 2.44 -15.71
C LEU A 70 -5.12 1.84 -16.45
N LYS A 71 -5.28 2.17 -17.73
CA LYS A 71 -6.30 1.61 -18.62
C LYS A 71 -6.04 0.13 -18.87
N ASP A 72 -4.83 -0.25 -19.23
CA ASP A 72 -4.44 -1.66 -19.41
C ASP A 72 -4.65 -2.48 -18.13
N ILE A 73 -4.32 -1.89 -16.98
CA ILE A 73 -4.54 -2.54 -15.67
C ILE A 73 -6.02 -2.76 -15.42
N LYS A 74 -6.86 -1.73 -15.60
CA LYS A 74 -8.30 -1.88 -15.39
C LYS A 74 -8.86 -2.95 -16.32
N ALA A 75 -8.52 -2.91 -17.61
CA ALA A 75 -8.96 -3.88 -18.60
C ALA A 75 -8.56 -5.33 -18.26
N ALA A 76 -7.39 -5.55 -17.66
CA ALA A 76 -6.94 -6.88 -17.28
C ALA A 76 -7.67 -7.48 -16.08
N TYR A 77 -8.19 -6.64 -15.17
CA TYR A 77 -8.87 -7.08 -13.94
C TYR A 77 -10.40 -6.94 -14.02
N TYR A 78 -10.92 -6.18 -14.97
CA TYR A 78 -12.35 -5.89 -15.13
C TYR A 78 -13.02 -6.83 -16.15
N SER A 79 -14.25 -7.22 -15.87
CA SER A 79 -15.19 -7.77 -16.85
C SER A 79 -16.58 -7.18 -16.61
N ALA A 80 -17.46 -7.15 -17.63
CA ALA A 80 -18.79 -6.55 -17.50
C ALA A 80 -19.64 -7.17 -16.39
N ASP A 81 -19.40 -8.45 -16.07
CA ASP A 81 -20.12 -9.23 -15.06
C ASP A 81 -19.38 -9.32 -13.72
N ILE A 82 -18.23 -8.62 -13.54
CA ILE A 82 -17.49 -8.67 -12.28
C ILE A 82 -18.19 -7.82 -11.21
N GLU A 83 -18.49 -8.44 -10.09
CA GLU A 83 -18.96 -7.74 -8.89
C GLU A 83 -17.88 -6.77 -8.38
N LYS A 84 -18.31 -5.59 -7.90
CA LYS A 84 -17.40 -4.53 -7.42
C LYS A 84 -16.43 -5.06 -6.36
N GLU A 85 -16.93 -5.82 -5.39
CA GLU A 85 -16.14 -6.39 -4.30
C GLU A 85 -15.12 -7.42 -4.80
N ALA A 86 -15.45 -8.17 -5.84
CA ALA A 86 -14.54 -9.14 -6.45
C ALA A 86 -13.39 -8.44 -7.20
N PHE A 87 -13.70 -7.38 -7.94
CA PHE A 87 -12.68 -6.52 -8.57
C PHE A 87 -11.75 -5.91 -7.51
N ILE A 88 -12.34 -5.28 -6.48
CA ILE A 88 -11.59 -4.62 -5.40
C ILE A 88 -10.65 -5.60 -4.71
N SER A 89 -11.17 -6.79 -4.37
CA SER A 89 -10.39 -7.82 -3.70
C SER A 89 -9.24 -8.33 -4.57
N SER A 90 -9.47 -8.54 -5.86
CA SER A 90 -8.46 -9.04 -6.81
C SER A 90 -7.30 -8.05 -6.99
N VAL A 91 -7.62 -6.78 -7.25
CA VAL A 91 -6.61 -5.72 -7.43
C VAL A 91 -5.86 -5.47 -6.11
N ALA A 92 -6.58 -5.34 -4.98
CA ALA A 92 -5.96 -5.11 -3.69
C ALA A 92 -5.04 -6.26 -3.26
N ALA A 93 -5.41 -7.52 -3.54
CA ALA A 93 -4.57 -8.68 -3.26
C ALA A 93 -3.25 -8.65 -4.04
N PHE A 94 -3.30 -8.26 -5.32
CA PHE A 94 -2.08 -8.09 -6.11
C PHE A 94 -1.20 -6.96 -5.56
N LEU A 95 -1.77 -5.78 -5.28
CA LEU A 95 -1.00 -4.64 -4.75
C LEU A 95 -0.37 -4.94 -3.37
N ALA A 96 -1.08 -5.70 -2.53
CA ALA A 96 -0.62 -6.10 -1.21
C ALA A 96 0.46 -7.19 -1.24
N ASN A 97 0.47 -8.04 -2.27
CA ASN A 97 1.49 -9.07 -2.43
C ASN A 97 1.77 -9.36 -3.91
N PRO A 98 2.53 -8.49 -4.60
CA PRO A 98 2.78 -8.65 -6.02
C PRO A 98 3.55 -9.95 -6.29
N ASN A 99 2.95 -10.82 -7.10
CA ASN A 99 3.51 -12.12 -7.43
C ASN A 99 3.33 -12.39 -8.93
N PRO A 100 4.41 -12.72 -9.68
CA PRO A 100 4.33 -13.04 -11.11
C PRO A 100 3.27 -14.09 -11.48
N GLU A 101 3.15 -15.16 -10.70
CA GLU A 101 2.25 -16.29 -10.95
C GLU A 101 0.78 -15.96 -10.68
N LYS A 102 0.53 -14.93 -9.86
CA LYS A 102 -0.84 -14.50 -9.49
C LYS A 102 -1.28 -13.22 -10.21
N SER A 103 -0.42 -12.66 -11.06
CA SER A 103 -0.72 -11.48 -11.85
C SER A 103 -1.74 -11.81 -12.94
N GLN A 104 -2.75 -10.96 -13.13
CA GLN A 104 -3.65 -11.05 -14.30
C GLN A 104 -2.98 -10.49 -15.58
N MET A 105 -1.75 -9.98 -15.47
CA MET A 105 -1.01 -9.37 -16.58
C MET A 105 0.36 -10.04 -16.77
N PRO A 106 0.44 -11.34 -17.12
CA PRO A 106 1.71 -12.04 -17.26
C PRO A 106 2.63 -11.45 -18.32
N VAL A 107 2.07 -10.97 -19.45
CA VAL A 107 2.84 -10.29 -20.51
C VAL A 107 3.45 -8.98 -20.01
N ALA A 108 2.73 -8.23 -19.17
CA ALA A 108 3.28 -7.03 -18.56
C ALA A 108 4.38 -7.36 -17.55
N VAL A 109 4.23 -8.44 -16.78
CA VAL A 109 5.27 -8.88 -15.84
C VAL A 109 6.55 -9.27 -16.59
N GLU A 110 6.42 -9.93 -17.74
CA GLU A 110 7.57 -10.25 -18.60
C GLU A 110 8.22 -8.96 -19.16
N ALA A 111 7.42 -8.00 -19.62
CA ALA A 111 7.92 -6.77 -20.26
C ALA A 111 8.54 -5.77 -19.26
N PHE A 112 7.93 -5.58 -18.10
CA PHE A 112 8.28 -4.50 -17.15
C PHE A 112 8.89 -5.00 -15.84
N GLY A 113 8.80 -6.30 -15.56
CA GLY A 113 9.03 -6.87 -14.24
C GLY A 113 7.79 -6.77 -13.33
N ILE A 114 7.88 -7.36 -12.15
CA ILE A 114 6.80 -7.30 -11.16
C ILE A 114 6.76 -5.94 -10.46
N MET A 115 5.57 -5.36 -10.31
CA MET A 115 5.37 -4.13 -9.53
C MET A 115 5.82 -4.35 -8.08
N PRO A 116 6.62 -3.44 -7.48
CA PRO A 116 7.00 -3.57 -6.09
C PRO A 116 5.83 -3.23 -5.15
N ASN A 117 5.77 -3.91 -4.00
CA ASN A 117 4.86 -3.51 -2.92
C ASN A 117 5.22 -2.10 -2.41
N LEU A 118 4.23 -1.23 -2.29
CA LEU A 118 4.46 0.17 -1.91
C LEU A 118 4.50 0.40 -0.40
N GLY A 119 4.06 -0.56 0.41
CA GLY A 119 4.06 -0.51 1.88
C GLY A 119 2.77 0.07 2.48
N MET A 120 1.68 0.11 1.70
CA MET A 120 0.39 0.64 2.13
C MET A 120 -0.42 -0.42 2.91
N SER A 121 -1.44 0.04 3.64
CA SER A 121 -2.39 -0.83 4.33
C SER A 121 -3.35 -1.53 3.38
N GLU A 122 -3.99 -2.60 3.84
CA GLU A 122 -4.99 -3.32 3.05
C GLU A 122 -6.17 -2.41 2.64
N ASN A 123 -6.63 -1.53 3.54
CA ASN A 123 -7.72 -0.59 3.24
C ASN A 123 -7.29 0.44 2.19
N GLN A 124 -6.05 0.94 2.25
CA GLN A 124 -5.51 1.83 1.21
C GLN A 124 -5.45 1.14 -0.16
N TYR A 125 -5.04 -0.14 -0.21
CA TYR A 125 -5.09 -0.91 -1.45
C TYR A 125 -6.52 -1.13 -1.96
N LYS A 126 -7.49 -1.35 -1.06
CA LYS A 126 -8.91 -1.42 -1.42
C LYS A 126 -9.45 -0.07 -1.92
N SER A 127 -9.04 1.04 -1.31
CA SER A 127 -9.38 2.41 -1.75
C SER A 127 -8.87 2.68 -3.17
N VAL A 128 -7.63 2.30 -3.48
CA VAL A 128 -7.07 2.37 -4.84
C VAL A 128 -7.91 1.54 -5.81
N ALA A 129 -8.20 0.29 -5.48
CA ALA A 129 -8.97 -0.58 -6.36
C ALA A 129 -10.41 -0.07 -6.57
N ALA A 130 -11.05 0.45 -5.53
CA ALA A 130 -12.38 1.06 -5.63
C ALA A 130 -12.39 2.26 -6.59
N TYR A 131 -11.38 3.13 -6.47
CA TYR A 131 -11.21 4.25 -7.39
C TYR A 131 -10.99 3.81 -8.84
N LEU A 132 -10.18 2.78 -9.09
CA LEU A 132 -9.99 2.24 -10.44
C LEU A 132 -11.28 1.64 -11.02
N TYR A 133 -12.09 0.96 -10.19
CA TYR A 133 -13.36 0.37 -10.62
C TYR A 133 -14.35 1.44 -11.08
N GLN A 134 -14.59 2.47 -10.25
CA GLN A 134 -15.57 3.51 -10.54
C GLN A 134 -15.14 4.42 -11.71
N SER A 135 -13.83 4.61 -11.87
CA SER A 135 -13.31 5.63 -12.76
C SER A 135 -13.49 5.20 -14.20
N ASN A 136 -13.96 6.10 -15.06
CA ASN A 136 -14.13 5.82 -16.49
C ASN A 136 -12.78 5.88 -17.25
N ILE A 137 -11.77 5.15 -16.78
CA ILE A 137 -10.38 5.17 -17.30
C ILE A 137 -10.32 4.75 -18.77
N ASP A 138 -11.32 4.00 -19.24
CA ASP A 138 -11.40 3.53 -20.61
C ASP A 138 -11.71 4.66 -21.61
N ASP A 139 -12.25 5.79 -21.15
CA ASP A 139 -12.46 6.99 -21.96
C ASP A 139 -11.13 7.74 -22.18
N PRO A 140 -10.69 7.91 -23.45
CA PRO A 140 -9.45 8.64 -23.76
C PRO A 140 -9.39 10.07 -23.20
N ALA A 141 -10.54 10.71 -22.97
CA ALA A 141 -10.63 12.06 -22.42
C ALA A 141 -10.70 12.08 -20.89
N TRP A 142 -10.85 10.93 -20.21
CA TRP A 142 -11.05 10.85 -18.75
C TRP A 142 -9.95 11.56 -17.97
N TYR A 143 -8.69 11.37 -18.36
CA TYR A 143 -7.57 11.97 -17.64
C TYR A 143 -7.66 13.50 -17.61
N GLU A 144 -7.84 14.13 -18.77
CA GLU A 144 -7.87 15.59 -18.90
C GLU A 144 -9.17 16.19 -18.35
N THR A 145 -10.30 15.51 -18.54
CA THR A 145 -11.63 16.09 -18.30
C THR A 145 -12.21 15.77 -16.93
N VAL A 146 -11.78 14.66 -16.31
CA VAL A 146 -12.27 14.15 -15.02
C VAL A 146 -11.15 14.09 -13.99
N PHE A 147 -10.12 13.28 -14.22
CA PHE A 147 -9.07 13.00 -13.22
C PHE A 147 -8.39 14.27 -12.72
N LEU A 148 -7.96 15.16 -13.62
CA LEU A 148 -7.32 16.42 -13.24
C LEU A 148 -8.24 17.34 -12.41
N LYS A 149 -9.55 17.33 -12.68
CA LYS A 149 -10.52 18.12 -11.92
C LYS A 149 -10.79 17.51 -10.54
N GLU A 150 -10.96 16.19 -10.47
CA GLU A 150 -11.13 15.48 -9.19
C GLU A 150 -9.92 15.71 -8.29
N LYS A 151 -8.70 15.60 -8.86
CA LYS A 151 -7.46 15.88 -8.15
C LYS A 151 -7.42 17.31 -7.59
N ALA A 152 -7.72 18.31 -8.43
CA ALA A 152 -7.72 19.70 -7.99
C ALA A 152 -8.77 19.98 -6.89
N ALA A 153 -9.96 19.36 -7.00
CA ALA A 153 -11.00 19.46 -5.99
C ALA A 153 -10.60 18.79 -4.67
N LEU A 154 -9.92 17.64 -4.73
CA LEU A 154 -9.38 16.95 -3.56
C LEU A 154 -8.34 17.84 -2.86
N GLU A 155 -7.37 18.37 -3.60
CA GLU A 155 -6.33 19.26 -3.08
C GLU A 155 -6.94 20.49 -2.39
N ALA A 156 -7.96 21.10 -2.98
CA ALA A 156 -8.68 22.23 -2.38
C ALA A 156 -9.46 21.84 -1.10
N SER A 157 -9.92 20.59 -0.98
CA SER A 157 -10.67 20.12 0.19
C SER A 157 -9.78 19.76 1.39
N MET A 158 -8.53 19.35 1.12
CA MET A 158 -7.56 18.96 2.16
C MET A 158 -7.11 20.13 3.03
N ASP A 159 -7.24 21.37 2.54
CA ASP A 159 -6.85 22.60 3.26
C ASP A 159 -7.80 22.95 4.44
N THR A 160 -8.92 22.22 4.59
CA THR A 160 -9.98 22.54 5.57
C THR A 160 -10.25 21.47 6.63
N ALA A 161 -9.61 20.30 6.52
CA ALA A 161 -9.79 19.18 7.45
C ALA A 161 -8.66 19.14 8.51
N ALA A 162 -8.94 18.56 9.67
CA ALA A 162 -7.89 18.24 10.65
C ALA A 162 -6.85 17.32 10.01
N VAL A 163 -5.58 17.72 10.06
CA VAL A 163 -4.50 17.02 9.34
C VAL A 163 -4.13 15.74 10.08
N ASP A 164 -4.36 14.59 9.46
CA ASP A 164 -3.72 13.33 9.87
C ASP A 164 -2.26 13.36 9.40
N TYR A 165 -1.35 13.75 10.29
CA TYR A 165 0.07 13.84 9.99
C TYR A 165 0.72 12.50 9.65
N LEU A 166 0.21 11.39 10.19
CA LEU A 166 0.75 10.07 9.87
C LEU A 166 0.50 9.76 8.40
N GLU A 167 -0.74 9.97 7.94
CA GLU A 167 -1.12 9.76 6.55
C GLU A 167 -0.47 10.80 5.61
N LYS A 168 -0.49 12.09 5.98
CA LYS A 168 0.14 13.15 5.20
C LYS A 168 1.63 12.86 4.96
N GLY A 169 2.38 12.51 6.00
CA GLY A 169 3.79 12.20 5.83
C GLY A 169 4.04 10.91 5.05
N MET A 170 3.15 9.91 5.13
CA MET A 170 3.22 8.71 4.29
C MET A 170 3.09 9.08 2.82
N GLN A 171 2.11 9.91 2.47
CA GLN A 171 1.90 10.39 1.11
C GLN A 171 3.11 11.15 0.56
N LEU A 172 3.73 12.01 1.37
CA LEU A 172 4.98 12.72 1.02
C LEU A 172 6.15 11.75 0.76
N ALA A 173 6.31 10.75 1.63
CA ALA A 173 7.34 9.71 1.48
C ALA A 173 7.11 8.87 0.21
N LEU A 174 5.86 8.46 -0.06
CA LEU A 174 5.51 7.65 -1.21
C LEU A 174 5.65 8.43 -2.53
N ALA A 175 5.24 9.70 -2.59
CA ALA A 175 5.45 10.55 -3.76
C ALA A 175 6.95 10.71 -4.09
N THR A 176 7.78 10.89 -3.06
CA THR A 176 9.24 10.96 -3.23
C THR A 176 9.83 9.62 -3.66
N LYS A 177 9.38 8.51 -3.04
CA LYS A 177 9.75 7.14 -3.42
C LYS A 177 9.39 6.85 -4.88
N ALA A 178 8.24 7.33 -5.36
CA ALA A 178 7.76 7.13 -6.71
C ALA A 178 8.69 7.79 -7.75
N VAL A 179 9.14 9.02 -7.50
CA VAL A 179 10.11 9.72 -8.37
C VAL A 179 11.46 9.01 -8.38
N LEU A 180 11.99 8.63 -7.21
CA LEU A 180 13.25 7.89 -7.14
C LEU A 180 13.16 6.52 -7.80
N GLY A 181 12.07 5.80 -7.54
CA GLY A 181 11.78 4.48 -8.08
C GLY A 181 11.68 4.50 -9.60
N LYS A 182 10.94 5.45 -10.17
CA LYS A 182 10.83 5.63 -11.63
C LYS A 182 12.19 5.80 -12.28
N ASN A 183 13.02 6.70 -11.77
CA ASN A 183 14.33 6.96 -12.36
C ASN A 183 15.28 5.76 -12.18
N LEU A 184 15.24 5.09 -11.02
CA LEU A 184 16.00 3.88 -10.76
C LEU A 184 15.61 2.75 -11.72
N LEU A 185 14.31 2.47 -11.83
CA LEU A 185 13.79 1.42 -12.71
C LEU A 185 14.18 1.68 -14.16
N ASN A 186 14.00 2.92 -14.64
CA ASN A 186 14.43 3.30 -15.98
C ASN A 186 15.96 3.12 -16.18
N ALA A 187 16.78 3.48 -15.19
CA ALA A 187 18.24 3.29 -15.29
C ALA A 187 18.61 1.80 -15.33
N ILE A 188 17.98 0.96 -14.51
CA ILE A 188 18.19 -0.50 -14.52
C ILE A 188 17.77 -1.09 -15.87
N GLN A 189 16.57 -0.76 -16.35
CA GLN A 189 16.04 -1.28 -17.61
C GLN A 189 16.89 -0.88 -18.83
N THR A 190 17.41 0.35 -18.85
CA THR A 190 18.12 0.88 -20.03
C THR A 190 19.64 0.70 -19.98
N LYS A 191 20.24 0.57 -18.79
CA LYS A 191 21.70 0.56 -18.62
C LYS A 191 22.21 -0.56 -17.69
N GLY A 192 21.32 -1.32 -17.06
CA GLY A 192 21.68 -2.35 -16.08
C GLY A 192 21.94 -1.81 -14.67
N THR A 193 22.06 -2.74 -13.73
CA THR A 193 22.24 -2.52 -12.28
C THR A 193 23.50 -1.72 -11.95
N ALA A 194 24.63 -2.07 -12.59
CA ALA A 194 25.91 -1.40 -12.35
C ALA A 194 25.85 0.11 -12.69
N GLU A 195 25.24 0.48 -13.82
CA GLU A 195 25.12 1.90 -14.19
C GLU A 195 23.99 2.62 -13.47
N ALA A 196 22.96 1.91 -13.01
CA ALA A 196 21.95 2.49 -12.11
C ALA A 196 22.56 2.98 -10.78
N LEU A 197 23.69 2.42 -10.32
CA LEU A 197 24.40 2.91 -9.14
C LEU A 197 24.94 4.33 -9.32
N SER A 198 25.38 4.69 -10.53
CA SER A 198 25.85 6.06 -10.83
C SER A 198 24.71 7.08 -10.61
N PHE A 199 23.48 6.70 -10.97
CA PHE A 199 22.29 7.51 -10.69
C PHE A 199 22.02 7.60 -9.18
N CYS A 200 22.02 6.46 -8.47
CA CYS A 200 21.83 6.44 -7.02
C CYS A 200 22.87 7.27 -6.26
N ASN A 201 24.11 7.28 -6.73
CA ASN A 201 25.23 8.00 -6.10
C ASN A 201 25.16 9.51 -6.30
N THR A 202 24.73 9.97 -7.47
CA THR A 202 24.84 11.39 -7.83
C THR A 202 23.51 12.15 -7.87
N ARG A 203 22.38 11.44 -8.04
CA ARG A 203 21.08 12.08 -8.31
C ARG A 203 20.03 11.82 -7.24
N ALA A 204 20.16 10.76 -6.44
CA ALA A 204 19.10 10.37 -5.52
C ALA A 204 18.84 11.42 -4.43
N GLU A 205 19.88 12.05 -3.89
CA GLU A 205 19.74 13.12 -2.88
C GLU A 205 19.20 14.40 -3.51
N VAL A 206 19.74 14.82 -4.65
CA VAL A 206 19.24 15.98 -5.43
C VAL A 206 17.75 15.84 -5.74
N LEU A 207 17.28 14.66 -6.13
CA LEU A 207 15.85 14.43 -6.39
C LEU A 207 15.02 14.42 -5.10
N THR A 208 15.58 13.89 -4.00
CA THR A 208 14.93 13.93 -2.69
C THR A 208 14.75 15.38 -2.23
N ASP A 209 15.79 16.22 -2.37
CA ASP A 209 15.75 17.65 -2.02
C ASP A 209 14.79 18.43 -2.91
N SER A 210 14.75 18.11 -4.20
CA SER A 210 13.78 18.68 -5.15
C SER A 210 12.35 18.35 -4.73
N MET A 211 12.08 17.10 -4.32
CA MET A 211 10.76 16.68 -3.87
C MET A 211 10.40 17.31 -2.52
N ALA A 212 11.35 17.38 -1.59
CA ALA A 212 11.19 18.08 -0.31
C ALA A 212 10.74 19.53 -0.53
N THR A 213 11.40 20.24 -1.44
CA THR A 213 11.05 21.62 -1.82
C THR A 213 9.66 21.71 -2.46
N GLN A 214 9.39 20.85 -3.45
CA GLN A 214 8.12 20.86 -4.17
C GLN A 214 6.93 20.53 -3.27
N LEU A 215 7.11 19.62 -2.32
CA LEU A 215 6.05 19.14 -1.45
C LEU A 215 5.95 19.93 -0.13
N GLY A 216 6.83 20.92 0.09
CA GLY A 216 6.79 21.76 1.28
C GLY A 216 7.07 21.02 2.59
N ALA A 217 7.96 20.02 2.57
CA ALA A 217 8.35 19.24 3.73
C ALA A 217 9.85 18.93 3.70
N LYS A 218 10.49 18.60 4.84
CA LYS A 218 11.83 18.02 4.78
C LYS A 218 11.73 16.51 4.71
N ILE A 219 12.34 15.92 3.70
CA ILE A 219 12.26 14.50 3.42
C ILE A 219 13.67 13.95 3.31
N LYS A 220 13.99 12.88 4.03
CA LYS A 220 15.26 12.16 3.89
C LYS A 220 15.06 10.66 4.07
N ARG A 221 16.07 9.88 3.67
CA ARG A 221 16.14 8.44 3.95
C ARG A 221 17.30 8.16 4.88
N VAL A 222 17.08 7.36 5.90
CA VAL A 222 18.16 6.97 6.83
C VAL A 222 18.16 5.48 7.08
N SER A 223 19.30 4.95 7.50
CA SER A 223 19.48 3.52 7.79
C SER A 223 20.59 3.30 8.80
N ASP A 224 20.48 2.21 9.55
CA ASP A 224 21.56 1.67 10.39
C ASP A 224 22.65 0.97 9.57
N LYS A 225 22.31 0.53 8.36
CA LYS A 225 23.20 -0.05 7.33
C LYS A 225 23.15 0.83 6.07
N ASN A 226 23.63 2.05 6.21
CA ASN A 226 23.63 3.05 5.14
C ASN A 226 24.67 2.74 4.05
N ARG A 227 24.34 3.11 2.80
CA ARG A 227 25.25 3.02 1.64
C ARG A 227 26.02 4.32 1.47
N ASN A 228 25.29 5.43 1.38
CA ASN A 228 25.86 6.75 1.52
C ASN A 228 26.01 7.08 3.02
N PRO A 229 27.22 7.44 3.50
CA PRO A 229 27.46 8.03 4.82
C PRO A 229 26.42 9.07 5.27
N ASP A 230 25.95 9.93 4.37
CA ASP A 230 25.01 11.02 4.69
C ASP A 230 23.61 10.53 5.10
N ASN A 231 23.28 9.28 4.77
CA ASN A 231 22.02 8.63 5.14
C ASN A 231 22.15 7.77 6.42
N ALA A 232 23.11 8.09 7.29
CA ALA A 232 23.23 7.45 8.61
C ALA A 232 22.08 7.90 9.53
N ALA A 233 21.42 6.94 10.17
CA ALA A 233 20.37 7.22 11.15
C ALA A 233 20.95 7.82 12.45
N ASN A 234 20.27 8.82 13.01
CA ASN A 234 20.57 9.38 14.33
C ASN A 234 20.03 8.48 15.46
N ALA A 235 20.26 8.87 16.72
CA ALA A 235 19.88 8.06 17.88
C ALA A 235 18.37 7.75 17.98
N MET A 236 17.49 8.71 17.67
CA MET A 236 16.04 8.50 17.70
C MET A 236 15.58 7.61 16.54
N GLU A 237 16.13 7.84 15.35
CA GLU A 237 15.85 7.04 14.16
C GLU A 237 16.34 5.59 14.32
N LEU A 238 17.50 5.38 14.96
CA LEU A 238 18.02 4.05 15.30
C LEU A 238 17.15 3.31 16.31
N ALA A 239 16.62 4.01 17.31
CA ALA A 239 15.69 3.42 18.27
C ALA A 239 14.44 2.88 17.56
N TYR A 240 13.85 3.68 16.67
CA TYR A 240 12.74 3.24 15.83
C TYR A 240 13.11 2.05 14.94
N ILE A 241 14.25 2.12 14.24
CA ILE A 241 14.70 1.04 13.35
C ILE A 241 14.84 -0.29 14.11
N ASN A 242 15.37 -0.26 15.33
CA ASN A 242 15.52 -1.45 16.17
C ASN A 242 14.16 -2.01 16.62
N GLU A 243 13.23 -1.15 17.03
CA GLU A 243 11.86 -1.55 17.36
C GLU A 243 11.15 -2.16 16.15
N ALA A 244 11.24 -1.50 14.99
CA ALA A 244 10.64 -1.96 13.74
C ALA A 244 11.19 -3.33 13.32
N LYS A 245 12.50 -3.57 13.45
CA LYS A 245 13.09 -4.90 13.19
C LYS A 245 12.54 -5.98 14.11
N ALA A 246 12.39 -5.68 15.41
CA ALA A 246 11.78 -6.61 16.36
C ALA A 246 10.29 -6.87 16.04
N ALA A 247 9.55 -5.85 15.62
CA ALA A 247 8.15 -5.97 15.19
C ALA A 247 8.02 -6.83 13.92
N ILE A 248 8.92 -6.68 12.95
CA ILE A 248 8.97 -7.52 11.74
C ILE A 248 9.27 -8.98 12.12
N ALA A 249 10.24 -9.22 12.99
CA ALA A 249 10.59 -10.58 13.42
C ALA A 249 9.44 -11.30 14.16
N SER A 250 8.59 -10.56 14.87
CA SER A 250 7.48 -11.11 15.68
C SER A 250 6.13 -11.15 14.95
N SER A 251 5.84 -10.17 14.10
CA SER A 251 4.52 -9.98 13.47
C SER A 251 4.57 -9.84 11.95
N GLY A 252 5.77 -9.86 11.35
CA GLY A 252 5.98 -9.69 9.91
C GLY A 252 5.80 -8.27 9.39
N LYS A 253 5.48 -7.28 10.25
CA LYS A 253 5.18 -5.91 9.83
C LYS A 253 5.80 -4.87 10.77
N ALA A 254 6.32 -3.79 10.20
CA ALA A 254 6.63 -2.56 10.92
C ALA A 254 5.52 -1.53 10.68
N LYS A 255 5.20 -0.73 11.70
CA LYS A 255 4.19 0.33 11.59
C LYS A 255 4.86 1.69 11.50
N PRO A 256 4.36 2.61 10.67
CA PRO A 256 4.84 3.98 10.69
C PRO A 256 4.51 4.64 12.04
N GLN A 257 5.31 5.64 12.42
CA GLN A 257 5.13 6.39 13.66
C GLN A 257 5.24 7.89 13.40
N ILE A 258 4.57 8.69 14.24
CA ILE A 258 4.65 10.15 14.26
C ILE A 258 5.19 10.60 15.62
N HIS A 259 6.09 11.59 15.59
CA HIS A 259 6.68 12.21 16.77
C HIS A 259 6.46 13.72 16.71
N GLU A 260 5.99 14.31 17.80
CA GLU A 260 5.86 15.75 17.95
C GLU A 260 7.16 16.32 18.52
N LEU A 261 7.70 17.35 17.88
CA LEU A 261 8.92 18.04 18.31
C LEU A 261 8.75 19.55 18.16
N GLY A 262 8.19 20.18 19.20
CA GLY A 262 7.79 21.59 19.14
C GLY A 262 6.66 21.78 18.12
N ASP A 263 6.79 22.76 17.23
CA ASP A 263 5.78 23.04 16.20
C ASP A 263 5.90 22.12 14.96
N LYS A 264 6.49 20.93 15.13
CA LYS A 264 6.81 20.03 14.02
C LYS A 264 6.37 18.61 14.28
N MET A 265 5.91 17.97 13.20
CA MET A 265 5.51 16.58 13.18
C MET A 265 6.52 15.79 12.34
N ILE A 266 7.21 14.84 12.99
CA ILE A 266 8.25 14.01 12.39
C ILE A 266 7.71 12.59 12.20
N GLY A 267 7.51 12.19 10.96
CA GLY A 267 7.05 10.85 10.59
C GLY A 267 8.20 9.91 10.21
N TYR A 268 8.12 8.68 10.70
CA TYR A 268 9.02 7.58 10.32
C TYR A 268 8.25 6.50 9.56
N TYR A 269 8.72 6.19 8.35
CA TYR A 269 8.06 5.24 7.44
C TYR A 269 9.02 4.14 6.98
N PRO A 270 8.78 2.86 7.31
CA PRO A 270 9.64 1.74 6.95
C PRO A 270 9.87 1.59 5.46
N ILE A 271 11.12 1.31 5.08
CA ILE A 271 11.52 0.91 3.72
C ILE A 271 11.83 -0.58 3.76
N MET A 272 10.92 -1.39 3.22
CA MET A 272 11.07 -2.85 3.15
C MET A 272 11.77 -3.27 1.86
N THR A 273 12.66 -4.25 1.94
CA THR A 273 13.28 -4.87 0.76
C THR A 273 12.29 -5.77 0.02
N ASN A 274 12.45 -5.85 -1.29
CA ASN A 274 11.83 -6.86 -2.15
C ASN A 274 12.90 -7.43 -3.09
N ASN A 275 12.52 -8.36 -3.97
CA ASN A 275 13.45 -9.02 -4.89
C ASN A 275 14.29 -8.04 -5.74
N MET A 276 13.70 -6.94 -6.21
CA MET A 276 14.43 -5.92 -6.98
C MET A 276 15.54 -5.26 -6.16
N CYS A 277 15.31 -5.07 -4.84
CA CYS A 277 16.30 -4.47 -3.95
C CYS A 277 17.53 -5.35 -3.80
N LEU A 278 17.36 -6.68 -3.89
CA LEU A 278 18.42 -7.64 -3.64
C LEU A 278 19.53 -7.62 -4.70
N GLN A 279 19.22 -7.12 -5.89
CA GLN A 279 20.20 -6.95 -6.97
C GLN A 279 21.35 -6.00 -6.56
N CYS A 280 21.11 -5.10 -5.60
CA CYS A 280 22.10 -4.15 -5.10
C CYS A 280 22.33 -4.24 -3.58
N HIS A 281 21.37 -4.79 -2.82
CA HIS A 281 21.38 -4.85 -1.36
C HIS A 281 21.37 -6.28 -0.81
N GLY A 282 21.25 -7.29 -1.67
CA GLY A 282 21.15 -8.68 -1.26
C GLY A 282 22.48 -9.30 -0.84
N ASN A 283 22.52 -10.62 -0.78
CA ASN A 283 23.73 -11.38 -0.53
C ASN A 283 24.76 -11.14 -1.66
N THR A 284 25.99 -10.80 -1.28
CA THR A 284 27.07 -10.42 -2.22
C THR A 284 27.66 -11.58 -3.03
N THR A 285 27.25 -12.83 -2.78
CA THR A 285 27.64 -14.02 -3.56
C THR A 285 26.48 -14.65 -4.32
N GLN A 286 25.23 -14.31 -3.98
CA GLN A 286 24.04 -14.93 -4.59
C GLN A 286 23.19 -13.94 -5.38
N ASN A 287 22.99 -12.72 -4.88
CA ASN A 287 22.02 -11.78 -5.46
C ASN A 287 22.67 -10.65 -6.26
N ILE A 288 23.84 -10.19 -5.83
CA ILE A 288 24.54 -9.06 -6.45
C ILE A 288 25.55 -9.60 -7.46
N ASP A 289 25.39 -9.22 -8.73
CA ASP A 289 26.33 -9.63 -9.77
C ASP A 289 27.74 -9.02 -9.55
N PRO A 290 28.81 -9.67 -10.04
CA PRO A 290 30.18 -9.22 -9.77
C PRO A 290 30.48 -7.79 -10.22
N VAL A 291 29.91 -7.35 -11.35
CA VAL A 291 30.15 -6.00 -11.91
C VAL A 291 29.49 -4.94 -11.03
N THR A 292 28.25 -5.17 -10.61
CA THR A 292 27.54 -4.31 -9.66
C THR A 292 28.26 -4.27 -8.32
N LYS A 293 28.76 -5.40 -7.82
CA LYS A 293 29.52 -5.47 -6.56
C LYS A 293 30.79 -4.63 -6.60
N GLU A 294 31.57 -4.73 -7.67
CA GLU A 294 32.79 -3.93 -7.87
C GLU A 294 32.47 -2.42 -7.96
N LYS A 295 31.41 -2.08 -8.69
CA LYS A 295 30.95 -0.68 -8.81
C LYS A 295 30.48 -0.12 -7.46
N ILE A 296 29.77 -0.91 -6.64
CA ILE A 296 29.40 -0.53 -5.27
C ILE A 296 30.66 -0.24 -4.45
N ALA A 297 31.64 -1.13 -4.45
CA ALA A 297 32.88 -0.95 -3.69
C ALA A 297 33.65 0.31 -4.13
N THR A 298 33.62 0.63 -5.42
CA THR A 298 34.26 1.82 -5.99
C THR A 298 33.55 3.11 -5.58
N LEU A 299 32.22 3.16 -5.74
CA LEU A 299 31.43 4.37 -5.47
C LEU A 299 31.17 4.59 -3.97
N TYR A 300 31.17 3.52 -3.18
CA TYR A 300 30.84 3.51 -1.76
C TYR A 300 31.82 2.63 -0.96
N PRO A 301 33.06 3.09 -0.71
CA PRO A 301 34.06 2.30 0.03
C PRO A 301 33.65 1.94 1.46
N ALA A 302 32.72 2.70 2.05
CA ALA A 302 32.17 2.47 3.38
C ALA A 302 30.76 1.85 3.37
N ASP A 303 30.34 1.23 2.26
CA ASP A 303 29.01 0.63 2.11
C ASP A 303 28.74 -0.42 3.20
N LYS A 304 27.60 -0.27 3.89
CA LYS A 304 27.09 -1.27 4.84
C LYS A 304 25.83 -1.95 4.31
N ALA A 305 25.29 -1.50 3.18
CA ALA A 305 23.95 -1.83 2.72
C ALA A 305 23.87 -3.12 1.90
N THR A 306 24.51 -4.21 2.33
CA THR A 306 24.44 -5.52 1.68
C THR A 306 24.04 -6.61 2.65
N GLY A 307 23.74 -7.81 2.13
CA GLY A 307 23.35 -8.98 2.90
C GLY A 307 21.89 -8.97 3.36
N TYR A 308 21.02 -8.22 2.69
CA TYR A 308 19.59 -8.26 2.96
C TYR A 308 18.91 -9.48 2.32
N GLY A 309 17.86 -9.97 2.96
CA GLY A 309 16.83 -10.85 2.39
C GLY A 309 15.61 -10.07 1.91
N GLU A 310 14.60 -10.77 1.38
CA GLU A 310 13.29 -10.17 1.08
C GLU A 310 12.54 -9.82 2.36
N ASN A 311 11.71 -8.77 2.31
CA ASN A 311 10.87 -8.31 3.42
C ASN A 311 11.65 -7.93 4.69
N GLU A 312 12.90 -7.50 4.53
CA GLU A 312 13.72 -6.97 5.61
C GLU A 312 13.68 -5.44 5.64
N LEU A 313 13.89 -4.85 6.82
CA LEU A 313 13.94 -3.40 6.97
C LEU A 313 15.26 -2.83 6.44
N ARG A 314 15.21 -2.18 5.27
CA ARG A 314 16.35 -1.51 4.64
C ARG A 314 16.71 -0.21 5.34
N GLY A 315 15.73 0.51 5.84
CA GLY A 315 15.86 1.84 6.43
C GLY A 315 14.49 2.47 6.59
N ILE A 316 14.45 3.79 6.75
CA ILE A 316 13.21 4.54 6.91
C ILE A 316 13.24 5.83 6.09
N TRP A 317 12.07 6.28 5.67
CA TRP A 317 11.86 7.68 5.37
C TRP A 317 11.66 8.45 6.66
N VAL A 318 12.24 9.65 6.71
CA VAL A 318 11.98 10.64 7.75
C VAL A 318 11.37 11.85 7.07
N VAL A 319 10.16 12.22 7.50
CA VAL A 319 9.41 13.34 6.95
C VAL A 319 9.11 14.31 8.08
N GLU A 320 9.68 15.51 8.02
CA GLU A 320 9.39 16.60 8.94
C GLU A 320 8.40 17.57 8.27
N MET A 321 7.26 17.76 8.92
CA MET A 321 6.17 18.64 8.51
C MET A 321 5.97 19.72 9.57
N GLU A 322 5.60 20.92 9.14
CA GLU A 322 5.14 21.97 10.04
C GLU A 322 3.73 21.60 10.57
N ASN A 323 3.48 21.87 11.84
CA ASN A 323 2.20 21.61 12.53
C ASN A 323 1.13 22.68 12.23
#